data_AF-A0AAT9TM60-F1
#
_entry.id   AF-A0AAT9TM60-F1
#
_cell.length_a   1.000
_cell.length_b   1.000
_cell.length_c   1.000
_cell.angle_alpha   90.00
_cell.angle_beta   90.00
_cell.angle_gamma   90.00
#
_symmetry.space_group_name_H-M   'P 1'
#
loop_
_entity.id
_entity.type
_entity.pdbx_description
1 polymer ?
#
loop_
_entity_poly.entity_id
_entity_poly.type
_entity_poly.pdbx_seq_one_letter_code
_entity_poly.pdbx_strand_id
1 'polypeptide(L)'
;MSDTTSVKQQSTAAFYLQAVASFMVAIGAVAFGIFFLDADAWVRGFLAIGVLYLVTSCFTLAKVIRDRQEAGQIVSRVDQARLEKILAEHDPFQKL
;
A
#
# COMPACT_ATOMS: atom_id res chain seq x y z
N MET A 1 8.76 -8.92 28.84
CA MET A 1 8.08 -9.21 27.56
C MET A 1 7.37 -7.94 27.11
N SER A 2 7.90 -7.22 26.12
CA SER A 2 7.19 -6.11 25.50
C SER A 2 6.36 -6.66 24.34
N ASP A 3 5.07 -6.93 24.61
CA ASP A 3 4.11 -7.30 23.58
C ASP A 3 4.01 -6.16 22.56
N THR A 4 4.72 -6.28 21.45
CA THR A 4 4.49 -5.42 20.28
C THR A 4 3.25 -5.93 19.57
N THR A 5 2.09 -5.69 20.17
CA THR A 5 0.81 -5.86 19.49
C THR A 5 0.83 -4.93 18.29
N SER A 6 1.14 -5.47 17.12
CA SER A 6 1.05 -4.78 15.84
C SER A 6 -0.42 -4.46 15.61
N VAL A 7 -0.85 -3.29 16.10
CA VAL A 7 -2.19 -2.75 15.88
C VAL A 7 -2.32 -2.59 14.36
N LYS A 8 -3.04 -3.51 13.74
CA LYS A 8 -3.42 -3.40 12.33
C LYS A 8 -4.36 -2.21 12.22
N GLN A 9 -3.81 -1.03 11.97
CA GLN A 9 -4.56 0.21 11.80
C GLN A 9 -5.44 0.07 10.55
N GLN A 10 -6.65 -0.44 10.71
CA GLN A 10 -7.62 -0.49 9.64
C GLN A 10 -8.16 0.92 9.43
N SER A 11 -7.97 1.47 8.24
CA SER A 11 -8.61 2.73 7.85
C SER A 11 -10.13 2.57 7.89
N THR A 12 -10.81 3.51 8.53
CA THR A 12 -12.28 3.53 8.58
C THR A 12 -12.85 3.64 7.16
N ALA A 13 -14.00 3.03 6.90
CA ALA A 13 -14.68 3.09 5.60
C ALA A 13 -14.86 4.53 5.08
N ALA A 14 -15.08 5.49 5.99
CA ALA A 14 -15.17 6.92 5.66
C ALA A 14 -13.87 7.49 5.05
N PHE A 15 -12.71 7.17 5.63
CA PHE A 15 -11.41 7.62 5.10
C PHE A 15 -11.08 6.99 3.75
N TYR A 16 -11.45 5.72 3.56
CA TYR A 16 -11.31 5.06 2.27
C TYR A 16 -12.16 5.75 1.20
N LEU A 17 -13.43 6.04 1.50
CA LEU A 17 -14.32 6.73 0.57
C LEU A 17 -13.81 8.14 0.24
N GLN A 18 -13.35 8.89 1.24
CA GLN A 18 -12.74 10.20 1.03
C GLN A 18 -11.52 10.12 0.10
N ALA A 19 -10.63 9.15 0.31
CA ALA A 19 -9.45 8.98 -0.54
C ALA A 19 -9.83 8.70 -2.00
N VAL A 20 -10.82 7.83 -2.24
CA VAL A 20 -11.33 7.55 -3.59
C VAL A 20 -11.97 8.79 -4.20
N ALA A 21 -12.79 9.51 -3.44
CA ALA A 21 -13.44 10.74 -3.92
C ALA A 21 -12.41 11.82 -4.29
N SER A 22 -11.42 12.09 -3.42
CA SER A 22 -10.34 13.04 -3.70
C SER A 22 -9.53 12.67 -4.94
N PHE A 23 -9.28 11.38 -5.14
CA PHE A 23 -8.57 10.89 -6.32
C PHE A 23 -9.36 11.12 -7.60
N MET A 24 -10.68 10.87 -7.59
CA MET A 24 -11.55 11.13 -8.74
C MET A 24 -11.63 12.63 -9.06
N VAL A 25 -11.71 13.48 -8.03
CA VAL A 25 -11.68 14.93 -8.20
C VAL A 25 -10.35 15.37 -8.82
N ALA A 26 -9.23 14.81 -8.37
CA ALA A 26 -7.91 15.14 -8.92
C ALA A 26 -7.77 14.74 -10.40
N ILE A 27 -8.17 13.51 -10.77
CA ILE A 27 -8.18 13.09 -12.19
C ILE A 27 -9.10 14.00 -13.00
N GLY A 28 -10.30 14.29 -12.49
CA GLY A 28 -11.26 15.16 -13.16
C GLY A 28 -10.70 16.56 -13.40
N ALA A 29 -10.03 17.15 -12.41
CA ALA A 29 -9.39 18.46 -12.52
C ALA A 29 -8.27 18.47 -13.57
N VAL A 30 -7.44 17.43 -13.61
CA VAL A 30 -6.37 17.30 -14.63
C VAL A 30 -6.97 17.13 -16.02
N ALA A 31 -7.97 16.27 -16.18
CA ALA A 31 -8.65 16.06 -17.45
C ALA A 31 -9.34 17.35 -17.94
N PHE A 32 -9.99 18.09 -17.04
CA PHE A 32 -10.57 19.40 -17.33
C PHE A 32 -9.49 20.41 -17.74
N GLY A 33 -8.36 20.44 -17.03
CA GLY A 33 -7.21 21.27 -17.40
C GLY A 33 -6.67 20.96 -18.79
N ILE A 34 -6.50 19.69 -19.14
CA ILE A 34 -6.10 19.26 -20.49
C ILE A 34 -7.18 19.61 -21.52
N PHE A 35 -8.46 19.64 -21.12
CA PHE A 35 -9.55 19.99 -22.03
C PHE A 35 -9.56 21.48 -22.40
N PHE A 36 -9.31 22.35 -21.43
CA PHE A 36 -9.30 23.81 -21.61
C PHE A 36 -7.92 24.38 -21.98
N LEU A 37 -6.88 23.54 -22.01
CA LEU A 37 -5.56 23.95 -22.43
C LEU A 37 -5.57 24.36 -23.91
N ASP A 38 -5.15 25.59 -24.18
CA ASP A 38 -4.93 26.09 -25.54
C ASP A 38 -3.64 25.49 -26.11
N ALA A 39 -3.78 24.26 -26.61
CA ALA A 39 -2.71 23.47 -27.18
C ALA A 39 -3.25 22.58 -28.30
N ASP A 40 -2.35 22.21 -29.21
CA ASP A 40 -2.66 21.29 -30.30
C ASP A 40 -3.17 19.94 -29.79
N ALA A 41 -4.02 19.28 -30.57
CA ALA A 41 -4.60 17.98 -30.23
C ALA A 41 -3.52 16.93 -29.92
N TRP A 42 -2.37 16.98 -30.62
CA TRP A 42 -1.27 16.07 -30.37
C TRP A 42 -0.68 16.22 -28.96
N VAL A 43 -0.47 17.47 -28.53
CA VAL A 43 0.08 17.78 -27.19
C VAL A 43 -0.91 17.34 -26.11
N ARG A 44 -2.21 17.61 -26.31
CA ARG A 44 -3.26 17.18 -25.39
C ARG A 44 -3.33 15.65 -25.29
N GLY A 45 -3.19 14.95 -26.41
CA GLY A 45 -3.11 13.49 -26.45
C GLY A 45 -1.90 12.93 -25.71
N PHE A 46 -0.71 13.51 -25.91
CA PHE A 46 0.50 13.13 -25.20
C PHE A 46 0.35 13.29 -23.67
N LEU A 47 -0.20 14.43 -23.23
CA LEU A 47 -0.46 14.69 -21.81
C LEU A 47 -1.48 13.70 -21.24
N ALA A 48 -2.56 13.40 -21.96
CA ALA A 48 -3.58 12.45 -21.53
C ALA A 48 -3.00 11.05 -21.31
N ILE A 49 -2.21 10.54 -22.28
CA ILE A 49 -1.54 9.24 -22.18
C ILE A 49 -0.52 9.26 -21.04
N GLY A 50 0.27 10.33 -20.91
CA GLY A 50 1.26 10.50 -19.84
C GLY A 50 0.61 10.42 -18.45
N VAL A 51 -0.49 11.13 -18.25
CA VAL A 51 -1.25 11.09 -16.98
C VAL A 51 -1.81 9.69 -16.70
N LEU A 52 -2.42 9.04 -17.69
CA LEU A 52 -2.95 7.68 -17.54
C LEU A 52 -1.86 6.67 -17.17
N TYR A 53 -0.71 6.73 -17.84
CA TYR A 53 0.42 5.86 -17.57
C TYR A 53 1.04 6.12 -16.21
N LEU A 54 1.19 7.39 -15.83
CA LEU A 54 1.72 7.78 -14.51
C LEU A 54 0.82 7.28 -13.38
N VAL A 55 -0.50 7.48 -13.49
CA VAL A 55 -1.49 6.99 -12.52
C VAL A 55 -1.43 5.47 -12.40
N THR A 56 -1.41 4.76 -13.53
CA THR A 56 -1.34 3.30 -13.56
C THR A 56 -0.06 2.80 -12.88
N SER A 57 1.08 3.39 -13.22
CA SER A 57 2.39 3.02 -12.65
C SER A 57 2.48 3.33 -11.16
N CYS A 58 1.91 4.45 -10.71
CA CYS A 58 1.83 4.79 -9.29
C CYS A 58 1.04 3.75 -8.49
N PHE A 59 -0.11 3.30 -8.99
CA PHE A 59 -0.87 2.23 -8.33
C PHE A 59 -0.14 0.89 -8.32
N THR A 60 0.55 0.54 -9.41
CA THR A 60 1.37 -0.67 -9.47
C THR A 60 2.50 -0.61 -8.44
N LEU A 61 3.20 0.52 -8.37
CA LEU A 61 4.26 0.73 -7.39
C LEU A 61 3.72 0.67 -5.95
N ALA A 62 2.58 1.31 -5.68
CA ALA A 62 1.93 1.26 -4.38
C ALA A 62 1.55 -0.17 -3.95
N LYS A 63 1.05 -0.99 -4.89
CA LYS A 63 0.81 -2.42 -4.65
C LYS A 63 2.10 -3.14 -4.30
N VAL A 64 3.15 -3.01 -5.13
CA VAL A 64 4.44 -3.67 -4.89
C VAL A 64 5.03 -3.32 -3.52
N ILE A 65 4.93 -2.06 -3.10
CA ILE A 65 5.40 -1.62 -1.78
C ILE A 65 4.57 -2.25 -0.67
N ARG A 66 3.23 -2.27 -0.79
CA ARG A 66 2.34 -2.91 0.20
C ARG A 66 2.61 -4.41 0.29
N ASP A 67 2.70 -5.09 -0.85
CA ASP A 67 2.94 -6.53 -0.92
C ASP A 67 4.28 -6.88 -0.25
N ARG A 68 5.31 -6.03 -0.42
CA ARG A 68 6.59 -6.17 0.28
C ARG A 68 6.48 -5.98 1.80
N GLN A 69 5.70 -5.01 2.26
CA GLN A 69 5.47 -4.79 3.69
C GLN A 69 4.72 -5.97 4.32
N GLU A 70 3.70 -6.49 3.64
CA GLU A 70 2.92 -7.66 4.10
C GLU A 70 3.77 -8.93 4.14
N ALA A 71 4.59 -9.19 3.11
CA ALA A 71 5.51 -10.32 3.08
C ALA A 71 6.50 -10.31 4.25
N GLY A 72 7.09 -9.16 4.57
CA GLY A 72 8.00 -9.01 5.72
C GLY A 72 7.33 -9.29 7.07
N GLN A 73 6.08 -8.84 7.25
CA GLN A 73 5.31 -9.12 8.46
C GLN A 73 5.02 -10.62 8.61
N ILE A 74 4.68 -11.32 7.53
CA ILE A 74 4.38 -12.77 7.57
C ILE A 74 5.63 -13.58 7.97
N VAL A 75 6.78 -13.29 7.37
CA VAL A 75 8.05 -13.99 7.69
C VAL A 75 8.39 -13.85 9.18
N SER A 76 8.27 -12.64 9.75
CA SER A 76 8.56 -12.41 11.18
C SER A 76 7.69 -13.23 12.13
N ARG A 77 6.42 -13.46 11.79
CA ARG A 77 5.48 -14.27 12.60
C ARG A 77 5.83 -15.76 12.54
N VAL A 78 6.25 -16.25 11.37
CA VAL A 78 6.66 -17.65 11.20
C VAL A 78 7.95 -17.92 11.97
N ASP A 79 8.92 -17.01 11.92
CA ASP A 79 10.17 -17.13 12.67
C ASP A 79 9.92 -17.11 14.18
N GLN A 80 9.04 -16.23 14.67
CA GLN A 80 8.62 -16.20 16.06
C GLN A 80 7.97 -17.53 16.50
N ALA A 81 7.02 -18.05 15.72
CA ALA A 81 6.36 -19.32 16.04
C ALA A 81 7.33 -20.52 16.00
N ARG A 82 8.32 -20.51 15.10
CA ARG A 82 9.37 -21.53 15.04
C ARG A 82 10.31 -21.43 16.24
N LEU A 83 10.73 -20.22 16.62
CA LEU A 83 11.55 -19.97 17.81
C LEU A 83 10.81 -20.41 19.07
N GLU A 84 9.53 -20.06 19.21
CA GLU A 84 8.70 -20.47 20.34
C GLU A 84 8.58 -21.99 20.42
N LYS A 85 8.41 -22.69 19.29
CA LYS A 85 8.41 -24.15 19.26
C LYS A 85 9.75 -24.75 19.69
N ILE A 86 10.87 -24.22 19.21
CA ILE A 86 12.22 -24.70 19.59
C ILE A 86 12.46 -24.47 21.08
N LEU A 87 12.07 -23.30 21.62
CA LEU A 87 12.18 -22.99 23.04
C LEU A 87 11.28 -23.88 23.90
N ALA A 88 10.08 -24.23 23.42
CA ALA A 88 9.17 -25.13 24.13
C ALA A 88 9.67 -26.59 24.11
N GLU A 89 10.30 -27.02 23.03
CA GLU A 89 10.85 -28.38 22.88
C GLU A 89 12.19 -28.55 23.62
N HIS A 90 12.98 -27.47 23.75
CA HIS A 90 14.14 -27.37 24.62
C HIS A 90 13.80 -26.48 25.82
N ASP A 91 12.99 -26.97 26.75
CA ASP A 91 12.75 -26.29 28.03
C ASP A 91 13.86 -26.64 29.03
N PRO A 92 14.88 -25.77 29.25
CA PRO A 92 15.98 -26.05 30.17
C PRO A 92 15.54 -26.02 31.65
N PHE A 93 14.31 -25.61 31.97
CA PHE A 93 13.82 -25.48 33.35
C PHE A 93 13.03 -26.70 33.86
N GLN A 94 12.76 -27.70 33.02
CA GLN A 94 12.10 -28.94 33.44
C GLN A 94 12.97 -29.87 34.33
N LYS A 95 14.27 -29.56 34.52
CA LYS A 95 15.20 -30.39 35.31
C LYS A 95 15.52 -29.87 36.72
N LEU A 96 14.71 -28.97 37.27
CA LEU A 96 14.79 -28.55 38.68
C LEU A 96 13.55 -28.98 39.45
#